data_AF-A0A536AQS3-F1
#
_entry.id   AF-A0A536AQS3-F1
#
_cell.length_a   1.000
_cell.length_b   1.000
_cell.length_c   1.000
_cell.angle_alpha   90.00
_cell.angle_beta   90.00
_cell.angle_gamma   90.00
#
_symmetry.space_group_name_H-M   'P 1'
#
loop_
_entity.id
_entity.type
_entity.pdbx_description
1 polymer ?
#
loop_
_entity_poly.entity_id
_entity_poly.type
_entity_poly.pdbx_seq_one_letter_code
_entity_poly.pdbx_strand_id
1 'polypeptide(L)'
;MANRPNEIERKRLIKEYRTLADGITSILFRMDPVGIAVDNPHTDEYASEAAMIARFLPEAKDTEDLERAVREVFLRQFGEPLLGPITQYRDIALEIWRFTSEVRKAASG
;
A
#
# COMPACT_ATOMS: atom_id res chain seq x y z
N MET A 1 22.04 -1.75 20.32
CA MET A 1 20.74 -2.24 20.83
C MET A 1 19.66 -1.31 20.30
N ALA A 2 18.75 -1.78 19.45
CA ALA A 2 17.64 -0.94 19.00
C ALA A 2 16.75 -0.59 20.20
N ASN A 3 16.53 0.70 20.44
CA ASN A 3 15.64 1.19 21.49
C ASN A 3 14.22 0.70 21.17
N ARG A 4 13.64 -0.17 22.02
CA ARG A 4 12.27 -0.65 21.79
C ARG A 4 11.30 0.53 21.97
N PRO A 5 10.35 0.75 21.05
CA PRO A 5 9.36 1.80 21.22
C PRO A 5 8.56 1.58 22.51
N ASN A 6 8.30 2.65 23.24
CA ASN A 6 7.42 2.63 24.41
C ASN A 6 5.96 2.33 23.97
N GLU A 7 5.07 2.08 24.93
CA GLU A 7 3.69 1.65 24.61
C GLU A 7 2.91 2.70 23.79
N ILE A 8 3.12 3.99 24.06
CA ILE A 8 2.46 5.09 23.35
C ILE A 8 2.93 5.11 21.89
N GLU A 9 4.24 5.05 21.68
CA GLU A 9 4.83 5.03 20.34
C GLU A 9 4.40 3.80 19.55
N ARG A 10 4.38 2.63 20.19
CA ARG A 10 3.88 1.39 19.59
C ARG A 10 2.43 1.53 19.15
N LYS A 11 1.54 2.09 20.00
CA LYS A 11 0.13 2.31 19.65
C LYS A 11 -0.02 3.28 18.48
N ARG A 12 0.80 4.35 18.43
CA ARG A 12 0.82 5.30 17.33
C ARG A 12 1.22 4.63 16.02
N LEU A 13 2.33 3.90 16.01
CA LEU A 13 2.82 3.17 14.83
C LEU A 13 1.81 2.14 14.31
N ILE A 14 1.15 1.39 15.22
CA ILE A 14 0.10 0.44 14.83
C ILE A 14 -1.09 1.17 14.19
N LYS A 15 -1.52 2.30 14.76
CA LYS A 15 -2.62 3.09 14.22
C LYS A 15 -2.29 3.64 12.85
N GLU A 16 -1.10 4.24 12.68
CA GLU A 16 -0.64 4.77 11.41
C GLU A 16 -0.54 3.68 10.35
N TYR A 17 0.11 2.55 10.68
CA TYR A 17 0.20 1.41 9.77
C TYR A 17 -1.17 0.91 9.33
N ARG A 18 -2.13 0.81 10.25
CA ARG A 18 -3.51 0.40 9.93
C ARG A 18 -4.19 1.40 9.00
N THR A 19 -4.10 2.69 9.28
CA THR A 19 -4.65 3.74 8.40
C THR A 19 -4.06 3.66 6.99
N LEU A 20 -2.75 3.42 6.89
CA LEU A 20 -2.08 3.26 5.59
C LEU A 20 -2.57 2.01 4.85
N ALA A 21 -2.59 0.85 5.52
CA ALA A 21 -3.03 -0.40 4.93
C ALA A 21 -4.50 -0.34 4.47
N ASP A 22 -5.41 0.18 5.29
CA ASP A 22 -6.84 0.29 4.96
C ASP A 22 -7.07 1.24 3.76
N GLY A 23 -6.33 2.36 3.71
CA GLY A 23 -6.41 3.30 2.59
C GLY A 23 -5.84 2.74 1.29
N ILE A 24 -4.70 2.04 1.35
CA ILE A 24 -4.12 1.35 0.19
C ILE A 24 -5.05 0.25 -0.31
N THR A 25 -5.66 -0.53 0.59
CA THR A 25 -6.66 -1.55 0.23
C THR A 25 -7.80 -0.92 -0.57
N SER A 26 -8.31 0.23 -0.13
CA SER A 26 -9.37 0.96 -0.82
C SER A 26 -8.94 1.45 -2.21
N ILE A 27 -7.69 1.90 -2.37
CA ILE A 27 -7.13 2.31 -3.66
C ILE A 27 -7.04 1.10 -4.61
N LEU A 28 -6.46 0.00 -4.13
CA LEU A 28 -6.29 -1.22 -4.92
C LEU A 28 -7.65 -1.82 -5.33
N PHE A 29 -8.62 -1.86 -4.41
CA PHE A 29 -9.97 -2.33 -4.71
C PHE A 29 -10.64 -1.51 -5.81
N ARG A 30 -10.49 -0.18 -5.78
CA ARG A 30 -11.05 0.72 -6.81
C ARG A 30 -10.36 0.59 -8.16
N MET A 31 -9.05 0.35 -8.18
CA MET A 31 -8.26 0.26 -9.41
C MET A 31 -8.18 -1.15 -9.98
N ASP A 32 -8.55 -2.15 -9.19
CA ASP A 32 -8.64 -3.58 -9.48
C ASP A 32 -7.54 -4.12 -10.40
N PRO A 33 -6.27 -4.06 -9.98
CA PRO A 33 -5.13 -4.33 -10.85
C PRO A 33 -5.15 -5.68 -11.57
N VAL A 34 -5.74 -6.69 -10.95
CA VAL A 34 -5.77 -8.07 -11.46
C VAL A 34 -7.17 -8.62 -11.67
N GLY A 35 -8.20 -7.77 -11.56
CA GLY A 35 -9.58 -8.15 -11.90
C GLY A 35 -10.30 -9.03 -10.86
N ILE A 36 -9.89 -9.01 -9.59
CA ILE A 36 -10.47 -9.85 -8.52
C ILE A 36 -11.49 -9.09 -7.66
N ALA A 37 -11.66 -7.78 -7.86
CA ALA A 37 -12.65 -6.99 -7.13
C ALA A 37 -14.07 -7.12 -7.71
N VAL A 38 -14.21 -7.53 -8.98
CA VAL A 38 -15.51 -7.74 -9.62
C VAL A 38 -16.16 -9.00 -9.04
N ASP A 39 -17.38 -8.86 -8.53
CA ASP A 39 -18.22 -9.92 -7.94
C ASP A 39 -17.88 -10.37 -6.50
N ASN A 40 -16.98 -9.66 -5.80
CA ASN A 40 -16.67 -9.96 -4.40
C ASN A 40 -17.26 -8.91 -3.43
N PRO A 41 -18.17 -9.28 -2.50
CA PRO A 41 -18.67 -8.37 -1.48
C PRO A 41 -17.63 -8.06 -0.39
N HIS A 42 -16.52 -8.80 -0.34
CA HIS A 42 -15.46 -8.63 0.64
C HIS A 42 -14.45 -7.59 0.16
N THR A 43 -14.42 -6.44 0.84
CA THR A 43 -13.54 -5.32 0.51
C THR A 43 -12.07 -5.54 0.91
N ASP A 44 -11.72 -6.73 1.42
CA ASP A 44 -10.40 -7.09 1.91
C ASP A 44 -9.56 -7.95 0.93
N GLU A 45 -10.04 -8.16 -0.30
CA GLU A 45 -9.33 -8.91 -1.36
C GLU A 45 -7.88 -8.46 -1.58
N TYR A 46 -7.60 -7.17 -1.42
CA TYR A 46 -6.26 -6.58 -1.58
C TYR A 46 -5.54 -6.28 -0.25
N ALA A 47 -6.07 -6.73 0.89
CA ALA A 47 -5.53 -6.38 2.20
C ALA A 47 -4.10 -6.92 2.42
N SER A 48 -3.80 -8.08 1.86
CA SER A 48 -2.46 -8.70 1.92
C SER A 48 -1.44 -7.83 1.18
N GLU A 49 -1.77 -7.42 -0.05
CA GLU A 49 -0.93 -6.60 -0.91
C GLU A 49 -0.75 -5.21 -0.31
N ALA A 50 -1.84 -4.62 0.19
CA ALA A 50 -1.82 -3.34 0.87
C ALA A 50 -0.91 -3.34 2.10
N ALA A 51 -0.95 -4.41 2.92
CA ALA A 51 -0.05 -4.57 4.05
C ALA A 51 1.42 -4.65 3.61
N MET A 52 1.73 -5.39 2.55
CA MET A 52 3.10 -5.49 2.03
C MET A 52 3.60 -4.15 1.49
N ILE A 53 2.77 -3.42 0.73
CA ILE A 53 3.10 -2.08 0.22
C ILE A 53 3.29 -1.10 1.39
N ALA A 54 2.41 -1.13 2.40
CA ALA A 54 2.51 -0.27 3.58
C ALA A 54 3.83 -0.46 4.34
N ARG A 55 4.36 -1.70 4.39
CA ARG A 55 5.67 -2.01 4.98
C ARG A 55 6.83 -1.39 4.19
N PHE A 56 6.70 -1.18 2.89
CA PHE A 56 7.73 -0.61 2.02
C PHE A 56 7.73 0.93 2.03
N LEU A 57 6.60 1.57 2.34
CA LEU A 57 6.45 3.04 2.34
C LEU A 57 7.50 3.84 3.13
N PRO A 58 8.04 3.35 4.27
CA PRO A 58 9.11 4.07 4.97
C PRO A 58 10.44 4.08 4.20
N GLU A 59 10.65 3.15 3.27
CA GLU A 59 11.87 2.98 2.49
C GLU A 59 11.81 3.67 1.12
N ALA A 60 10.60 3.86 0.58
CA ALA A 60 10.38 4.53 -0.71
C ALA A 60 10.75 6.02 -0.65
N LYS A 61 11.63 6.47 -1.55
CA LYS A 61 12.10 7.87 -1.63
C LYS A 61 11.26 8.71 -2.58
N ASP A 62 10.71 8.08 -3.59
CA ASP A 62 9.92 8.70 -4.65
C ASP A 62 8.83 7.74 -5.15
N THR A 63 8.06 8.22 -6.11
CA THR A 63 6.96 7.48 -6.74
C THR A 63 7.45 6.27 -7.54
N GLU A 64 8.66 6.35 -8.08
CA GLU A 64 9.29 5.32 -8.90
C GLU A 64 9.76 4.13 -8.04
N ASP A 65 10.30 4.38 -6.85
CA ASP A 65 10.54 3.35 -5.82
C ASP A 65 9.25 2.62 -5.46
N LEU A 66 8.18 3.39 -5.25
CA LEU A 66 6.88 2.82 -4.90
C LEU A 66 6.27 2.02 -6.07
N GLU A 67 6.37 2.50 -7.31
CA GLU A 67 5.93 1.76 -8.50
C GLU A 67 6.61 0.39 -8.60
N ARG A 68 7.94 0.36 -8.43
CA ARG A 68 8.70 -0.89 -8.43
C ARG A 68 8.21 -1.85 -7.35
N ALA A 69 8.02 -1.35 -6.13
CA ALA A 69 7.58 -2.17 -5.00
C ALA A 69 6.14 -2.69 -5.19
N VAL A 70 5.21 -1.86 -5.64
CA VAL A 70 3.83 -2.29 -5.94
C VAL A 70 3.86 -3.39 -7.00
N ARG A 71 4.55 -3.16 -8.13
CA ARG A 71 4.65 -4.17 -9.20
C ARG A 71 5.28 -5.47 -8.71
N GLU A 72 6.31 -5.39 -7.87
CA GLU A 72 6.96 -6.57 -7.29
C GLU A 72 6.03 -7.35 -6.36
N VAL A 73 5.27 -6.66 -5.50
CA VAL A 73 4.26 -7.29 -4.63
C VAL A 73 3.25 -8.05 -5.49
N PHE A 74 2.73 -7.42 -6.55
CA PHE A 74 1.77 -8.06 -7.45
C PHE A 74 2.37 -9.24 -8.21
N LEU A 75 3.60 -9.11 -8.69
CA LEU A 75 4.31 -10.20 -9.36
C LEU A 75 4.51 -11.41 -8.44
N ARG A 76 4.86 -11.18 -7.17
CA ARG A 76 5.05 -12.25 -6.19
C ARG A 76 3.73 -12.94 -5.81
N GLN A 77 2.62 -12.20 -5.75
CA GLN A 77 1.33 -12.71 -5.30
C GLN A 77 0.52 -13.37 -6.41
N PHE A 78 0.55 -12.81 -7.63
CA PHE A 78 -0.32 -13.24 -8.74
C PHE A 78 0.45 -13.82 -9.93
N GLY A 79 1.78 -13.64 -9.98
CA GLY A 79 2.61 -14.08 -11.09
C GLY A 79 2.47 -13.21 -12.34
N GLU A 80 3.30 -13.48 -13.35
CA GLU A 80 3.27 -12.76 -14.63
C GLU A 80 1.95 -12.87 -15.42
N PRO A 81 1.23 -14.02 -15.45
CA PRO A 81 0.02 -14.15 -16.28
C PRO A 81 -1.11 -13.19 -15.92
N LEU A 82 -1.16 -12.75 -14.67
CA LEU A 82 -2.15 -11.79 -14.17
C LEU A 82 -1.57 -10.38 -14.04
N LEU A 83 -0.28 -10.19 -14.31
CA LEU A 83 0.37 -8.90 -14.17
C LEU A 83 -0.04 -8.00 -15.33
N GLY A 84 -0.66 -6.87 -15.00
CA GLY A 84 -1.05 -5.87 -15.98
C GLY A 84 0.13 -5.08 -16.56
N PRO A 85 -0.15 -4.11 -17.47
CA PRO A 85 0.89 -3.25 -18.04
C PRO A 85 1.56 -2.37 -16.99
N ILE A 86 2.83 -2.03 -17.21
CA ILE A 86 3.61 -1.20 -16.26
C ILE A 86 2.95 0.14 -15.93
N THR A 87 2.25 0.75 -16.90
CA THR A 87 1.53 2.02 -16.73
C THR A 87 0.46 1.94 -15.63
N GLN A 88 -0.18 0.78 -15.44
CA GLN A 88 -1.17 0.57 -14.39
C GLN A 88 -0.55 0.69 -12.99
N TYR A 89 0.65 0.13 -12.80
CA TYR A 89 1.36 0.19 -11.52
C TYR A 89 1.90 1.58 -11.23
N ARG A 90 2.26 2.35 -12.26
CA ARG A 90 2.60 3.76 -12.12
C ARG A 90 1.43 4.57 -11.57
N ASP A 91 0.24 4.40 -12.14
CA ASP A 91 -0.95 5.12 -11.69
C ASP A 91 -1.33 4.75 -10.24
N ILE A 92 -1.24 3.45 -9.90
CA ILE A 92 -1.47 2.97 -8.52
C ILE A 92 -0.46 3.60 -7.56
N ALA A 93 0.83 3.61 -7.91
CA ALA A 93 1.88 4.18 -7.07
C ALA A 93 1.68 5.69 -6.84
N LEU A 94 1.26 6.43 -7.87
CA LEU A 94 0.94 7.87 -7.75
C LEU A 94 -0.22 8.11 -6.77
N GLU A 95 -1.29 7.32 -6.86
CA GLU A 95 -2.45 7.45 -5.97
C GLU A 95 -2.08 7.11 -4.52
N ILE A 96 -1.30 6.05 -4.29
CA ILE A 96 -0.80 5.68 -2.96
C ILE A 96 0.15 6.78 -2.43
N TRP A 97 1.04 7.32 -3.26
CA TRP A 97 1.97 8.38 -2.85
C TRP A 97 1.23 9.66 -2.41
N ARG A 98 0.20 10.05 -3.16
CA ARG A 98 -0.67 11.18 -2.78
C ARG A 98 -1.37 10.93 -1.46
N PHE A 99 -2.03 9.77 -1.31
CA PHE A 99 -2.73 9.40 -0.08
C PHE A 99 -1.78 9.41 1.14
N THR A 100 -0.62 8.77 1.03
CA THR A 100 0.36 8.67 2.12
C THR A 100 0.94 10.03 2.49
N SER A 101 1.18 10.91 1.50
CA SER A 101 1.63 12.27 1.73
C SER A 101 0.60 13.08 2.53
N GLU A 102 -0.69 12.92 2.26
CA GLU A 102 -1.75 13.60 3.02
C GLU A 102 -1.90 13.04 4.44
N VAL A 103 -1.81 11.72 4.63
CA VAL A 103 -1.81 11.09 5.97
C VAL A 103 -0.63 11.60 6.81
N ARG A 104 0.57 11.70 6.23
CA ARG A 104 1.77 12.21 6.92
C ARG A 104 1.67 13.69 7.30
N LYS A 105 1.08 14.53 6.42
CA LYS A 105 0.80 15.94 6.73
C LYS A 105 -0.19 16.05 7.90
N ALA A 106 -1.29 15.30 7.86
CA ALA A 106 -2.31 15.30 8.91
C ALA A 106 -1.78 14.79 10.27
N ALA A 107 -0.77 13.93 10.28
CA ALA A 107 -0.12 13.44 11.50
C ALA A 107 0.93 14.41 12.09
N SER A 108 1.26 15.49 11.36
CA SER A 108 2.27 16.49 11.74
C SER A 108 1.66 17.82 12.21
N GLY A 109 0.34 18.01 12.05
CA GLY A 109 -0.42 19.17 12.53
C GLY A 109 -1.26 18.82 13.75
#